data_AF-A0A3C2C4E1-F1
#
_entry.id   AF-A0A3C2C4E1-F1
#
_cell.length_a   1.000
_cell.length_b   1.000
_cell.length_c   1.000
_cell.angle_alpha   90.00
_cell.angle_beta   90.00
_cell.angle_gamma   90.00
#
_symmetry.space_group_name_H-M   'P 1'
#
loop_
_entity.id
_entity.type
_entity.pdbx_description
1 polymer ?
#
loop_
_entity_poly.entity_id
_entity_poly.type
_entity_poly.pdbx_seq_one_letter_code
_entity_poly.pdbx_strand_id
1 'polypeptide(L)'
;MSVRNYIFKTCFLILGMLFYAQGSLAAPAAFPPVKVQVDGREITFDAPPVIENGRALVPFRAISEALGARVNWEEKSKTVTMVKENVTVKLVIGNTIALKNTEELALEAPAKIIKSRTMVPLRFVGEALGANVQWDPASRLISISKPAEKSPWRELIVQGDTVNIRSGPATNHDVLLQVSRGVRLPVLDKSADWYKVQMPDGKMGWIVAWYVTEESSSPPVSPPVPEKSEPVISVPGDDPALPV
;
A
#
# COMPACT_ATOMS: atom_id res chain seq x y z
N MET A 1 -40.39 78.30 27.74
CA MET A 1 -39.12 78.76 28.35
C MET A 1 -38.62 77.60 29.23
N SER A 2 -37.63 76.81 28.80
CA SER A 2 -36.18 77.03 28.97
C SER A 2 -35.83 77.23 30.47
N VAL A 3 -34.95 76.50 31.15
CA VAL A 3 -33.85 75.58 30.78
C VAL A 3 -33.39 74.86 32.09
N ARG A 4 -32.85 73.61 32.01
CA ARG A 4 -31.55 73.11 32.57
C ARG A 4 -31.19 73.37 34.05
N ASN A 5 -30.50 72.51 34.83
CA ASN A 5 -29.44 71.54 34.53
C ASN A 5 -28.87 70.91 35.86
N TYR A 6 -27.96 69.92 35.70
CA TYR A 6 -26.82 69.47 36.57
C TYR A 6 -27.09 68.38 37.63
N ILE A 7 -26.78 67.08 37.37
CA ILE A 7 -25.49 66.32 37.44
C ILE A 7 -24.99 66.03 38.88
N PHE A 8 -24.83 64.73 39.23
CA PHE A 8 -23.72 64.02 39.95
C PHE A 8 -24.25 62.81 40.77
N LYS A 9 -24.05 61.55 40.32
CA LYS A 9 -23.17 60.48 40.92
C LYS A 9 -23.39 60.25 42.44
N THR A 10 -23.69 59.07 43.02
CA THR A 10 -23.04 57.74 42.90
C THR A 10 -23.76 56.65 43.76
N CYS A 11 -23.74 55.38 43.31
CA CYS A 11 -23.67 54.07 44.06
C CYS A 11 -24.78 53.55 45.01
N PHE A 12 -25.43 52.41 44.65
CA PHE A 12 -25.33 51.03 45.24
C PHE A 12 -26.59 50.20 44.82
N LEU A 13 -26.50 49.34 43.80
CA LEU A 13 -26.34 47.87 43.89
C LEU A 13 -27.60 47.08 44.34
N ILE A 14 -28.38 46.60 43.36
CA ILE A 14 -29.13 45.33 43.47
C ILE A 14 -28.82 44.52 42.21
N LEU A 15 -27.97 43.52 42.41
CA LEU A 15 -27.41 42.60 41.42
C LEU A 15 -28.43 41.50 41.13
N GLY A 16 -29.35 41.75 40.19
CA GLY A 16 -30.22 40.73 39.61
C GLY A 16 -29.45 39.90 38.59
N MET A 17 -28.77 38.86 39.06
CA MET A 17 -27.97 37.93 38.27
C MET A 17 -28.91 37.06 37.40
N LEU A 18 -29.26 37.55 36.21
CA LEU A 18 -29.82 36.71 35.15
C LEU A 18 -28.71 35.78 34.66
N PHE A 19 -28.66 34.59 35.25
CA PHE A 19 -27.83 33.49 34.77
C PHE A 19 -28.42 33.01 33.43
N TYR A 20 -28.05 33.68 32.34
CA TYR A 20 -28.11 33.08 31.02
C TYR A 20 -27.18 31.87 31.07
N ALA A 21 -27.76 30.68 31.25
CA ALA A 21 -27.06 29.44 30.99
C ALA A 21 -26.70 29.44 29.50
N GLN A 22 -25.51 29.94 29.18
CA GLN A 22 -24.90 29.75 27.88
C GLN A 22 -24.58 28.26 27.81
N GLY A 23 -25.50 27.48 27.22
CA GLY A 23 -25.22 26.12 26.82
C GLY A 23 -24.01 26.15 25.90
N SER A 24 -22.85 25.74 26.41
CA SER A 24 -21.68 25.51 25.57
C SER A 24 -22.05 24.35 24.66
N LEU A 25 -22.35 24.64 23.40
CA LEU A 25 -22.36 23.62 22.37
C LEU A 25 -20.91 23.16 22.24
N ALA A 26 -20.58 22.06 22.92
CA ALA A 26 -19.37 21.34 22.62
C ALA A 26 -19.38 21.07 21.11
N ALA A 27 -18.41 21.64 20.40
CA ALA A 27 -18.22 21.32 18.99
C ALA A 27 -18.15 19.80 18.86
N PRO A 28 -18.81 19.18 17.87
CA PRO A 28 -18.70 17.74 17.67
C PRO A 28 -17.21 17.40 17.61
N ALA A 29 -16.79 16.45 18.46
CA ALA A 29 -15.40 16.05 18.54
C ALA A 29 -14.93 15.65 17.13
N ALA A 30 -14.02 16.46 16.57
CA ALA A 30 -13.45 16.17 15.27
C ALA A 30 -12.70 14.84 15.39
N PHE A 31 -13.06 13.87 14.54
CA PHE A 31 -12.34 12.61 14.55
C PHE A 31 -10.86 12.86 14.20
N PRO A 32 -9.90 12.14 14.82
CA PRO A 32 -8.47 12.40 14.61
C PRO A 32 -8.08 12.25 13.13
N PRO A 33 -7.07 12.96 12.62
CA PRO A 33 -6.70 12.85 11.20
C PRO A 33 -6.29 11.40 10.86
N VAL A 34 -6.63 10.97 9.63
CA VAL A 34 -6.17 9.67 9.10
C VAL A 34 -4.67 9.73 8.89
N LYS A 35 -3.95 8.76 9.45
CA LYS A 35 -2.50 8.60 9.24
C LYS A 35 -2.25 7.64 8.09
N VAL A 36 -1.15 7.84 7.37
CA VAL A 36 -0.72 6.91 6.31
C VAL A 36 0.75 6.58 6.51
N GLN A 37 1.09 5.30 6.39
CA GLN A 37 2.46 4.81 6.33
C GLN A 37 2.71 4.13 4.99
N VAL A 38 3.90 4.35 4.43
CA VAL A 38 4.40 3.67 3.23
C VAL A 38 5.69 2.93 3.60
N ASP A 39 5.71 1.60 3.42
CA ASP A 39 6.83 0.72 3.79
C ASP A 39 7.27 0.93 5.26
N GLY A 40 6.30 1.10 6.17
CA GLY A 40 6.52 1.32 7.61
C GLY A 40 6.93 2.75 8.00
N ARG A 41 7.05 3.67 7.05
CA ARG A 41 7.39 5.09 7.28
C ARG A 41 6.14 5.95 7.22
N GLU A 42 5.87 6.73 8.26
CA GLU A 42 4.74 7.66 8.27
C GLU A 42 4.97 8.80 7.27
N ILE A 43 3.96 9.08 6.44
CA ILE A 43 3.99 10.13 5.44
C ILE A 43 3.11 11.29 5.92
N THR A 44 3.68 12.48 5.94
CA THR A 44 2.94 13.72 6.19
C THR A 44 2.39 14.28 4.88
N PHE A 45 1.15 14.77 4.94
CA PHE A 45 0.48 15.37 3.79
C PHE A 45 0.15 16.83 4.06
N ASP A 46 0.27 17.65 3.03
CA ASP A 46 -0.23 19.02 3.03
C ASP A 46 -1.77 19.09 2.94
N ALA A 47 -2.38 18.09 2.32
CA ALA A 47 -3.81 17.81 2.41
C ALA A 47 -4.03 16.40 2.98
N PRO A 48 -4.69 16.25 4.15
CA PRO A 48 -4.86 14.94 4.76
C PRO A 48 -5.81 14.06 3.93
N PRO A 49 -5.70 12.73 4.03
CA PRO A 49 -6.71 11.82 3.52
C PRO A 49 -8.09 12.13 4.09
N VAL A 50 -9.12 11.94 3.27
CA VAL A 50 -10.52 12.17 3.64
C VAL A 50 -11.32 10.89 3.49
N ILE A 51 -12.30 10.68 4.36
CA ILE A 51 -13.25 9.58 4.22
C ILE A 51 -14.55 10.17 3.67
N GLU A 52 -14.98 9.71 2.51
CA GLU A 52 -16.20 10.15 1.86
C GLU A 52 -17.03 8.92 1.47
N ASN A 53 -18.30 8.86 1.89
CA ASN A 53 -19.20 7.72 1.63
C ASN A 53 -18.59 6.35 2.00
N GLY A 54 -17.88 6.28 3.12
CA GLY A 54 -17.20 5.06 3.58
C GLY A 54 -15.91 4.70 2.83
N ARG A 55 -15.41 5.57 1.94
CA ARG A 55 -14.20 5.34 1.16
C ARG A 55 -13.10 6.32 1.54
N ALA A 56 -11.90 5.81 1.77
CA ALA A 56 -10.73 6.65 1.97
C ALA A 56 -10.23 7.18 0.62
N LEU A 57 -10.22 8.51 0.49
CA LEU A 57 -9.58 9.23 -0.59
C LEU A 57 -8.25 9.78 -0.10
N VAL A 58 -7.19 9.51 -0.83
CA VAL A 58 -5.82 9.81 -0.43
C VAL A 58 -5.11 10.68 -1.47
N PRO A 59 -4.13 11.52 -1.07
CA PRO A 59 -3.32 12.30 -2.00
C PRO A 59 -2.48 11.39 -2.88
N PHE A 60 -2.87 11.26 -4.15
CA PHE A 60 -2.28 10.30 -5.07
C PHE A 60 -0.78 10.53 -5.27
N ARG A 61 -0.37 11.78 -5.50
CA ARG A 61 1.04 12.14 -5.75
C ARG A 61 1.96 11.68 -4.63
N ALA A 62 1.64 12.03 -3.39
CA ALA A 62 2.51 11.73 -2.25
C ALA A 62 2.69 10.21 -2.04
N ILE A 63 1.63 9.41 -2.21
CA ILE A 63 1.71 7.96 -2.08
C ILE A 63 2.48 7.35 -3.26
N SER A 64 2.18 7.78 -4.49
CA SER A 64 2.87 7.31 -5.69
C SER A 64 4.38 7.60 -5.62
N GLU A 65 4.77 8.81 -5.22
CA GLU A 65 6.17 9.20 -5.05
C GLU A 65 6.86 8.43 -3.93
N ALA A 66 6.21 8.25 -2.77
CA ALA A 66 6.73 7.42 -1.69
C ALA A 66 6.94 5.96 -2.10
N LEU A 67 6.14 5.45 -3.05
CA LEU A 67 6.28 4.12 -3.63
C LEU A 67 7.25 4.05 -4.83
N GLY A 68 7.96 5.14 -5.13
CA GLY A 68 9.00 5.23 -6.16
C GLY A 68 8.50 5.59 -7.56
N ALA A 69 7.25 6.02 -7.70
CA ALA A 69 6.70 6.45 -8.98
C ALA A 69 6.97 7.94 -9.24
N ARG A 70 7.08 8.31 -10.51
CA ARG A 70 7.04 9.72 -10.95
C ARG A 70 5.63 10.09 -11.35
N VAL A 71 5.20 11.30 -11.02
CA VAL A 71 3.85 11.78 -11.32
C VAL A 71 3.92 13.07 -12.13
N ASN A 72 3.25 13.05 -13.28
CA ASN A 72 3.04 14.20 -14.15
C ASN A 72 1.58 14.65 -14.09
N TRP A 73 1.36 15.96 -14.11
CA TRP A 73 0.03 16.56 -14.16
C TRP A 73 -0.13 17.33 -15.46
N GLU A 74 -1.21 17.08 -16.19
CA GLU A 74 -1.60 17.82 -17.38
C GLU A 74 -2.85 18.65 -17.07
N GLU A 75 -2.69 19.97 -17.02
CA GLU A 75 -3.75 20.89 -16.59
C GLU A 75 -4.92 20.91 -17.57
N LYS A 76 -4.65 20.93 -18.88
CA LYS A 76 -5.68 21.11 -19.91
C LYS A 76 -6.70 19.97 -19.91
N SER A 77 -6.21 18.75 -19.77
CA SER A 77 -7.03 17.54 -19.76
C SER A 77 -7.40 17.09 -18.34
N LYS A 78 -6.90 17.79 -17.30
CA LYS A 78 -7.01 17.38 -15.91
C LYS A 78 -6.60 15.92 -15.72
N THR A 79 -5.47 15.55 -16.32
CA THR A 79 -4.97 14.17 -16.31
C THR A 79 -3.76 14.06 -15.40
N VAL A 80 -3.81 13.14 -14.46
CA VAL A 80 -2.63 12.66 -13.75
C VAL A 80 -2.07 11.46 -14.51
N THR A 81 -0.78 11.51 -14.84
CA THR A 81 -0.03 10.37 -15.36
C THR A 81 1.02 9.98 -14.34
N MET A 82 1.06 8.72 -13.95
CA MET A 82 2.07 8.16 -13.07
C MET A 82 2.88 7.13 -13.84
N VAL A 83 4.19 7.09 -13.62
CA VAL A 83 5.12 6.12 -14.21
C VAL A 83 5.99 5.53 -13.12
N LYS A 84 6.02 4.20 -13.03
CA LYS A 84 6.92 3.43 -12.16
C LYS A 84 7.40 2.20 -12.93
N GLU A 85 8.70 2.13 -13.21
CA GLU A 85 9.30 1.01 -13.97
C GLU A 85 8.53 0.75 -15.30
N ASN A 86 7.82 -0.37 -15.41
CA ASN A 86 7.01 -0.77 -16.56
C ASN A 86 5.49 -0.51 -16.37
N VAL A 87 5.11 0.22 -15.33
CA VAL A 87 3.72 0.57 -15.01
C VAL A 87 3.48 2.06 -15.28
N THR A 88 2.58 2.34 -16.21
CA THR A 88 2.06 3.67 -16.51
C THR A 88 0.58 3.71 -16.17
N VAL A 89 0.16 4.66 -15.33
CA VAL A 89 -1.25 4.87 -14.99
C VAL A 89 -1.68 6.25 -15.43
N LYS A 90 -2.74 6.33 -16.23
CA LYS A 90 -3.37 7.58 -16.66
C LYS A 90 -4.75 7.69 -16.06
N LEU A 91 -4.99 8.77 -15.33
CA LEU A 91 -6.21 9.03 -14.60
C LEU A 91 -6.71 10.43 -14.91
N VAL A 92 -7.94 10.53 -15.44
CA VAL A 92 -8.62 11.80 -15.69
C VAL A 92 -9.51 12.13 -14.49
N ILE A 93 -9.41 13.34 -13.95
CA ILE A 93 -10.24 13.78 -12.83
C ILE A 93 -11.72 13.74 -13.20
N GLY A 94 -12.56 13.26 -12.29
CA GLY A 94 -14.00 13.09 -12.49
C GLY A 94 -14.40 11.79 -13.18
N ASN A 95 -13.46 11.05 -13.76
CA ASN A 95 -13.73 9.75 -14.34
C ASN A 95 -13.64 8.64 -13.28
N THR A 96 -14.42 7.57 -13.47
CA THR A 96 -14.37 6.33 -12.70
C THR A 96 -13.55 5.24 -13.39
N ILE A 97 -12.91 5.54 -14.52
CA ILE A 97 -12.03 4.63 -15.25
C ILE A 97 -10.67 5.30 -15.40
N ALA A 98 -9.61 4.55 -15.12
CA ALA A 98 -8.22 4.89 -15.42
C ALA A 98 -7.60 3.85 -16.34
N LEU A 99 -6.50 4.19 -16.99
CA LEU A 99 -5.74 3.28 -17.84
C LEU A 99 -4.45 2.86 -17.16
N LYS A 100 -4.19 1.56 -17.03
CA LYS A 100 -2.93 0.97 -16.55
C LYS A 100 -2.24 0.24 -17.71
N ASN A 101 -1.14 0.78 -18.20
CA ASN A 101 -0.36 0.35 -19.37
C ASN A 101 -1.12 0.37 -20.71
N THR A 102 -2.33 -0.19 -20.75
CA THR A 102 -3.36 -0.12 -21.80
C THR A 102 -4.71 -0.67 -21.31
N GLU A 103 -4.74 -1.31 -20.12
CA GLU A 103 -5.92 -1.93 -19.51
C GLU A 103 -6.77 -0.89 -18.76
N GLU A 104 -8.09 -1.03 -18.84
CA GLU A 104 -9.01 -0.20 -18.07
C GLU A 104 -9.13 -0.71 -16.63
N LEU A 105 -8.85 0.17 -15.68
CA LEU A 105 -8.98 -0.08 -14.25
C LEU A 105 -10.10 0.80 -13.68
N ALA A 106 -11.13 0.16 -13.13
CA ALA A 106 -12.26 0.85 -12.53
C ALA A 106 -11.90 1.42 -11.16
N LEU A 107 -12.36 2.65 -10.90
CA LEU A 107 -12.31 3.29 -9.61
C LEU A 107 -13.68 3.15 -8.96
N GLU A 108 -13.68 2.84 -7.67
CA GLU A 108 -14.93 2.77 -6.92
C GLU A 108 -15.59 4.15 -6.78
N ALA A 109 -14.79 5.20 -6.68
CA ALA A 109 -15.22 6.59 -6.68
C ALA A 109 -14.35 7.42 -7.63
N PRO A 110 -14.90 8.44 -8.30
CA PRO A 110 -14.12 9.27 -9.22
C PRO A 110 -13.01 9.99 -8.46
N ALA A 111 -11.87 10.18 -9.13
CA ALA A 111 -10.81 11.03 -8.61
C ALA A 111 -11.27 12.49 -8.53
N LYS A 112 -10.91 13.19 -7.45
CA LYS A 112 -11.35 14.56 -7.18
C LYS A 112 -10.17 15.47 -6.87
N ILE A 113 -10.34 16.76 -7.07
CA ILE A 113 -9.41 17.76 -6.55
C ILE A 113 -10.00 18.33 -5.27
N ILE A 114 -9.31 18.13 -4.14
CA ILE A 114 -9.71 18.66 -2.83
C ILE A 114 -8.50 19.43 -2.29
N LYS A 115 -8.70 20.71 -1.92
CA LYS A 115 -7.61 21.60 -1.46
C LYS A 115 -6.40 21.60 -2.42
N SER A 116 -6.65 21.66 -3.73
CA SER A 116 -5.61 21.65 -4.77
C SER A 116 -4.75 20.37 -4.79
N ARG A 117 -5.27 19.25 -4.28
CA ARG A 117 -4.63 17.93 -4.34
C ARG A 117 -5.55 16.93 -5.00
N THR A 118 -4.98 16.12 -5.89
CA THR A 118 -5.69 15.00 -6.50
C THR A 118 -5.87 13.89 -5.47
N MET A 119 -7.12 13.68 -5.10
CA MET A 119 -7.59 12.68 -4.17
C MET A 119 -8.15 11.49 -4.94
N VAL A 120 -7.63 10.30 -4.63
CA VAL A 120 -7.94 9.06 -5.35
C VAL A 120 -8.33 7.99 -4.35
N PRO A 121 -9.27 7.07 -4.68
CA PRO A 121 -9.60 5.96 -3.79
C PRO A 121 -8.38 5.15 -3.43
N LEU A 122 -8.19 4.92 -2.13
CA LEU A 122 -7.05 4.17 -1.61
C LEU A 122 -6.91 2.78 -2.26
N ARG A 123 -8.03 2.08 -2.48
CA ARG A 123 -8.06 0.76 -3.13
C ARG A 123 -7.44 0.78 -4.53
N PHE A 124 -7.81 1.79 -5.32
CA PHE A 124 -7.24 1.99 -6.65
C PHE A 124 -5.71 2.17 -6.59
N VAL A 125 -5.20 2.92 -5.61
CA VAL A 125 -3.75 3.11 -5.46
C VAL A 125 -3.03 1.79 -5.22
N GLY A 126 -3.60 0.92 -4.39
CA GLY A 126 -3.11 -0.45 -4.17
C GLY A 126 -3.05 -1.25 -5.47
N GLU A 127 -4.17 -1.33 -6.20
CA GLU A 127 -4.28 -2.12 -7.44
C GLU A 127 -3.41 -1.57 -8.59
N ALA A 128 -3.39 -0.25 -8.75
CA ALA A 128 -2.62 0.46 -9.76
C ALA A 128 -1.11 0.22 -9.58
N LEU A 129 -0.64 0.22 -8.33
CA LEU A 129 0.79 0.08 -7.98
C LEU A 129 1.19 -1.35 -7.58
N GLY A 130 0.23 -2.28 -7.53
CA GLY A 130 0.42 -3.62 -6.97
C GLY A 130 0.73 -3.62 -5.47
N ALA A 131 0.51 -2.51 -4.76
CA ALA A 131 0.82 -2.35 -3.34
C ALA A 131 -0.21 -3.08 -2.46
N ASN A 132 0.25 -3.62 -1.34
CA ASN A 132 -0.63 -4.10 -0.28
C ASN A 132 -1.13 -2.92 0.53
N VAL A 133 -2.41 -2.92 0.85
CA VAL A 133 -3.06 -1.84 1.59
C VAL A 133 -3.83 -2.44 2.75
N GLN A 134 -3.53 -1.96 3.94
CA GLN A 134 -4.22 -2.33 5.18
C GLN A 134 -4.81 -1.08 5.82
N TRP A 135 -6.02 -1.21 6.33
CA TRP A 135 -6.70 -0.17 7.10
C TRP A 135 -6.90 -0.66 8.53
N ASP A 136 -6.31 0.04 9.50
CA ASP A 136 -6.61 -0.13 10.91
C ASP A 136 -7.65 0.91 11.34
N PRO A 137 -8.91 0.51 11.57
CA PRO A 137 -9.97 1.43 11.98
C PRO A 137 -9.77 1.97 13.40
N ALA A 138 -9.08 1.25 14.30
CA ALA A 138 -8.90 1.65 15.69
C ALA A 138 -7.87 2.78 15.81
N SER A 139 -6.74 2.66 15.13
CA SER A 139 -5.70 3.69 15.10
C SER A 139 -5.86 4.70 13.95
N ARG A 140 -6.84 4.47 13.07
CA ARG A 140 -7.07 5.24 11.82
C ARG A 140 -5.83 5.36 10.96
N LEU A 141 -5.10 4.26 10.86
CA LEU A 141 -3.86 4.14 10.12
C LEU A 141 -4.10 3.36 8.82
N ILE A 142 -3.71 3.97 7.71
CA ILE A 142 -3.55 3.29 6.42
C ILE A 142 -2.10 2.84 6.33
N SER A 143 -1.87 1.54 6.24
CA SER A 143 -0.54 0.98 5.97
C SER A 143 -0.48 0.52 4.53
N ILE A 144 0.40 1.14 3.76
CA ILE A 144 0.69 0.80 2.38
C ILE A 144 2.07 0.19 2.38
N SER A 145 2.22 -0.99 1.80
CA SER A 145 3.53 -1.55 1.55
C SER A 145 3.60 -1.93 0.08
N LYS A 146 4.80 -1.94 -0.48
CA LYS A 146 5.02 -2.71 -1.71
C LYS A 146 4.45 -4.11 -1.52
N PRO A 147 3.95 -4.77 -2.59
CA PRO A 147 3.72 -6.19 -2.47
C PRO A 147 5.04 -6.75 -1.94
N ALA A 148 5.00 -7.52 -0.84
CA ALA A 148 6.19 -8.27 -0.45
C ALA A 148 6.69 -8.87 -1.75
N GLU A 149 7.88 -8.47 -2.21
CA GLU A 149 8.40 -8.95 -3.48
C GLU A 149 8.12 -10.44 -3.40
N LYS A 150 7.29 -10.94 -4.33
CA LYS A 150 7.27 -12.38 -4.59
C LYS A 150 8.68 -12.63 -5.06
N SER A 151 9.61 -12.75 -4.12
CA SER A 151 10.94 -13.25 -4.34
C SER A 151 10.62 -14.55 -5.04
N PRO A 152 10.92 -14.66 -6.36
CA PRO A 152 10.66 -15.91 -7.07
C PRO A 152 11.27 -16.97 -6.18
N TRP A 153 10.48 -17.89 -5.62
CA TRP A 153 10.84 -18.72 -4.48
C TRP A 153 12.33 -19.03 -4.48
N ARG A 154 13.09 -18.17 -3.77
CA ARG A 154 14.55 -18.26 -3.73
C ARG A 154 14.74 -19.20 -2.57
N GLU A 155 14.83 -20.47 -2.91
CA GLU A 155 15.06 -21.50 -1.91
C GLU A 155 16.56 -21.51 -1.64
N LEU A 156 16.91 -21.47 -0.37
CA LEU A 156 18.26 -21.74 0.07
C LEU A 156 18.36 -23.24 0.31
N ILE A 157 19.29 -23.89 -0.39
CA ILE A 157 19.67 -25.26 -0.12
C ILE A 157 20.85 -25.24 0.84
N VAL A 158 20.65 -25.83 2.02
CA VAL A 158 21.70 -26.01 3.01
C VAL A 158 22.73 -27.02 2.48
N GLN A 159 24.00 -26.60 2.34
CA GLN A 159 25.10 -27.48 1.87
C GLN A 159 25.93 -28.05 3.02
N GLY A 160 25.92 -27.43 4.20
CA GLY A 160 26.62 -27.92 5.39
C GLY A 160 25.90 -29.07 6.09
N ASP A 161 26.64 -29.97 6.73
CA ASP A 161 26.09 -31.15 7.43
C ASP A 161 25.13 -30.75 8.56
N THR A 162 25.41 -29.65 9.27
CA THR A 162 24.53 -29.03 10.24
C THR A 162 24.79 -27.53 10.27
N VAL A 163 23.76 -26.73 9.98
CA VAL A 163 23.84 -25.28 9.93
C VAL A 163 22.88 -24.68 10.95
N ASN A 164 23.37 -23.69 11.69
CA ASN A 164 22.60 -23.00 12.71
C ASN A 164 21.76 -21.87 12.09
N ILE A 165 20.46 -21.90 12.34
CA ILE A 165 19.56 -20.76 12.16
C ILE A 165 19.51 -20.00 13.48
N ARG A 166 19.85 -18.71 13.45
CA ARG A 166 19.98 -17.86 14.64
C ARG A 166 18.90 -16.79 14.70
N SER A 167 18.72 -16.17 15.87
CA SER A 167 17.77 -15.07 16.08
C SER A 167 18.19 -13.75 15.43
N GLY A 168 19.46 -13.60 15.04
CA GLY A 168 20.00 -12.41 14.38
C GLY A 168 21.18 -12.70 13.44
N PRO A 169 21.58 -11.73 12.59
CA PRO A 169 22.61 -11.87 11.55
C PRO A 169 24.03 -11.75 12.13
N ALA A 170 24.33 -12.46 13.22
CA ALA A 170 25.66 -12.54 13.79
C ALA A 170 25.84 -13.80 14.64
N THR A 171 27.09 -14.19 14.85
CA THR A 171 27.46 -15.42 15.57
C THR A 171 27.19 -15.37 17.07
N ASN A 172 26.95 -14.19 17.63
CA ASN A 172 26.63 -13.97 19.05
C ASN A 172 25.13 -14.08 19.38
N HIS A 173 24.28 -14.30 18.38
CA HIS A 173 22.85 -14.50 18.59
C HIS A 173 22.52 -15.96 18.92
N ASP A 174 21.43 -16.13 19.68
CA ASP A 174 20.90 -17.44 20.06
C ASP A 174 20.60 -18.31 18.83
N VAL A 175 20.99 -19.59 18.92
CA VAL A 175 20.62 -20.59 17.92
C VAL A 175 19.18 -21.00 18.16
N LEU A 176 18.31 -20.71 17.19
CA LEU A 176 16.89 -21.06 17.24
C LEU A 176 16.64 -22.49 16.75
N LEU A 177 17.36 -22.91 15.70
CA LEU A 177 17.18 -24.20 15.06
C LEU A 177 18.49 -24.64 14.39
N GLN A 178 18.69 -25.95 14.29
CA GLN A 178 19.74 -26.55 13.47
C GLN A 178 19.09 -27.27 12.29
N VAL A 179 19.58 -27.01 11.08
CA VAL A 179 19.10 -27.63 9.86
C VAL A 179 20.21 -28.45 9.21
N SER A 180 19.85 -29.63 8.71
CA SER A 180 20.77 -30.53 8.02
C SER A 180 20.89 -30.20 6.54
N ARG A 181 21.92 -30.74 5.89
CA ARG A 181 22.13 -30.62 4.45
C ARG A 181 20.89 -31.03 3.64
N GLY A 182 20.63 -30.29 2.57
CA GLY A 182 19.53 -30.55 1.63
C GLY A 182 18.18 -29.94 2.03
N VAL A 183 18.08 -29.36 3.23
CA VAL A 183 16.89 -28.61 3.63
C VAL A 183 16.74 -27.37 2.74
N ARG A 184 15.52 -27.17 2.24
CA ARG A 184 15.12 -26.03 1.42
C ARG A 184 14.41 -25.03 2.30
N LEU A 185 14.90 -23.78 2.32
CA LEU A 185 14.32 -22.71 3.12
C LEU A 185 13.97 -21.52 2.23
N PRO A 186 12.73 -21.01 2.29
CA PRO A 186 12.38 -19.79 1.57
C PRO A 186 13.13 -18.60 2.16
N VAL A 187 13.86 -17.88 1.30
CA VAL A 187 14.55 -16.64 1.70
C VAL A 187 13.60 -15.44 1.64
N LEU A 188 13.62 -14.65 2.69
CA LEU A 188 12.83 -13.43 2.85
C LEU A 188 13.67 -12.18 2.60
N ASP A 189 14.94 -12.19 3.01
CA ASP A 189 15.82 -11.03 2.94
C ASP A 189 17.31 -11.43 3.01
N LYS A 190 18.22 -10.51 2.69
CA LYS A 190 19.68 -10.68 2.82
C LYS A 190 20.29 -9.50 3.55
N SER A 191 21.10 -9.77 4.57
CA SER A 191 21.85 -8.77 5.33
C SER A 191 23.31 -9.21 5.46
N ALA A 192 24.21 -8.52 4.76
CA ALA A 192 25.64 -8.87 4.68
C ALA A 192 25.86 -10.35 4.30
N ASP A 193 26.50 -11.11 5.19
CA ASP A 193 26.78 -12.54 5.03
C ASP A 193 25.67 -13.45 5.59
N TRP A 194 24.47 -12.92 5.79
CA TRP A 194 23.33 -13.65 6.34
C TRP A 194 22.09 -13.52 5.46
N TYR A 195 21.33 -14.60 5.41
CA TYR A 195 20.01 -14.65 4.82
C TYR A 195 18.96 -14.79 5.90
N LYS A 196 17.88 -14.02 5.78
CA LYS A 196 16.69 -14.17 6.59
C LYS A 196 15.80 -15.22 5.93
N VAL A 197 15.46 -16.27 6.67
CA VAL A 197 14.68 -17.41 6.19
C VAL A 197 13.45 -17.65 7.06
N GLN A 198 12.41 -18.23 6.47
CA GLN A 198 11.27 -18.75 7.22
C GLN A 198 11.46 -20.24 7.50
N MET A 199 11.37 -20.61 8.78
CA MET A 199 11.44 -21.99 9.24
C MET A 199 10.08 -22.69 9.07
N PRO A 200 10.03 -24.04 9.09
CA PRO A 200 8.77 -24.79 8.95
C PRO A 200 7.70 -24.47 10.00
N ASP A 201 8.11 -23.98 11.18
CA ASP A 201 7.22 -23.55 12.26
C ASP A 201 6.62 -22.15 12.04
N GLY A 202 6.90 -21.52 10.89
CA GLY A 202 6.45 -20.18 10.52
C GLY A 202 7.26 -19.05 11.17
N LYS A 203 8.24 -19.35 12.02
CA LYS A 203 9.11 -18.34 12.62
C LYS A 203 10.24 -17.96 11.66
N MET A 204 10.81 -16.78 11.90
CA MET A 204 11.89 -16.24 11.09
C MET A 204 13.23 -16.43 11.80
N GLY A 205 14.27 -16.71 11.04
CA GLY A 205 15.63 -16.81 11.55
C GLY A 205 16.67 -16.43 10.51
N TRP A 206 17.92 -16.38 10.93
CA TRP A 206 19.06 -15.98 10.11
C TRP A 206 19.99 -17.15 9.90
N ILE A 207 20.27 -17.47 8.63
CA ILE A 207 21.23 -18.49 8.21
C ILE A 207 22.39 -17.83 7.49
N VAL A 208 23.60 -18.32 7.70
CA VAL A 208 24.81 -17.68 7.17
C VAL A 208 25.05 -18.09 5.71
N ALA A 209 25.42 -17.13 4.87
CA ALA A 209 25.40 -17.21 3.40
C ALA A 209 26.36 -18.26 2.80
N TRP A 210 27.49 -18.51 3.45
CA TRP A 210 28.52 -19.44 2.96
C TRP A 210 28.16 -20.93 3.10
N TYR A 211 27.12 -21.26 3.86
CA TYR A 211 26.64 -22.65 4.00
C TYR A 211 25.38 -22.95 3.18
N VAL A 212 24.92 -22.00 2.36
CA VAL A 212 23.70 -22.13 1.58
C VAL A 212 23.95 -21.79 0.11
N THR A 213 23.24 -22.45 -0.77
CA THR A 213 23.20 -22.11 -2.20
C THR A 213 21.83 -21.53 -2.52
N GLU A 214 21.79 -20.36 -3.15
CA GLU A 214 20.57 -19.81 -3.72
C GLU A 214 20.19 -20.61 -4.96
N GLU A 215 19.03 -21.25 -4.93
CA GLU A 215 18.38 -21.77 -6.13
C GLU A 215 17.12 -20.95 -6.39
N SER A 216 17.08 -20.29 -7.55
CA SER A 216 15.85 -19.65 -8.03
C SER A 216 14.91 -20.74 -8.53
N SER A 217 13.97 -21.19 -7.69
CA SER A 217 12.93 -22.08 -8.18
C SER A 217 11.87 -21.25 -8.92
N SER A 218 11.65 -21.58 -10.19
CA SER A 218 10.44 -21.17 -10.90
C SER A 218 9.22 -21.67 -10.11
N PRO A 219 8.07 -20.97 -10.17
CA PRO A 219 6.88 -21.39 -9.44
C PRO A 219 6.59 -22.86 -9.75
N PRO A 220 6.13 -23.67 -8.77
CA PRO A 220 5.72 -25.03 -9.03
C PRO A 220 4.72 -24.98 -10.18
N VAL A 221 5.05 -25.58 -11.32
CA VAL A 221 4.10 -25.84 -12.39
C VAL A 221 2.96 -26.56 -11.69
N SER A 222 1.81 -25.88 -11.57
CA SER A 222 0.59 -26.51 -11.08
C SER A 222 0.49 -27.88 -11.73
N PRO A 223 0.22 -28.97 -10.99
CA PRO A 223 0.02 -30.27 -11.62
C PRO A 223 -0.93 -30.06 -12.81
N PRO A 224 -0.62 -30.60 -13.99
CA PRO A 224 -1.36 -30.28 -15.20
C PRO A 224 -2.83 -30.43 -14.89
N VAL A 225 -3.57 -29.31 -15.00
CA VAL A 225 -5.03 -29.37 -15.07
C VAL A 225 -5.30 -30.46 -16.09
N PRO A 226 -6.03 -31.55 -15.76
CA PRO A 226 -6.32 -32.58 -16.74
C PRO A 226 -7.03 -31.88 -17.90
N GLU A 227 -6.29 -31.73 -19.00
CA GLU A 227 -6.73 -31.09 -20.22
C GLU A 227 -7.92 -31.92 -20.68
N LYS A 228 -9.11 -31.32 -20.54
CA LYS A 228 -10.35 -31.91 -20.97
C LYS A 228 -10.23 -32.13 -22.47
N SER A 229 -10.09 -33.39 -22.85
CA SER A 229 -10.01 -33.90 -24.22
C SER A 229 -10.94 -33.15 -25.18
N GLU A 230 -10.38 -32.26 -25.99
CA GLU A 230 -11.05 -31.75 -27.18
C GLU A 230 -10.88 -32.79 -28.31
N PRO A 231 -11.94 -33.11 -29.06
CA PRO A 231 -11.87 -34.12 -30.10
C PRO A 231 -11.04 -33.63 -31.28
N VAL A 232 -9.99 -34.37 -31.64
CA VAL A 232 -9.16 -34.14 -32.81
C VAL A 232 -10.01 -34.33 -34.08
N ILE A 233 -10.30 -33.23 -34.79
CA ILE A 233 -10.82 -33.29 -36.16
C ILE A 233 -9.64 -33.53 -37.09
N SER A 234 -9.52 -34.75 -37.62
CA SER A 234 -8.56 -35.10 -38.65
C SER A 234 -9.02 -34.54 -40.01
N VAL A 235 -8.27 -33.60 -40.58
CA VAL A 235 -8.42 -33.20 -41.99
C VAL A 235 -7.44 -34.04 -42.84
N PRO A 236 -7.88 -34.78 -43.88
CA PRO A 236 -6.99 -35.56 -44.73
C PRO A 236 -6.21 -34.67 -45.72
N GLY A 237 -5.01 -35.14 -46.07
CA GLY A 237 -3.96 -34.41 -46.77
C GLY A 237 -4.29 -33.95 -48.19
N ASP A 238 -3.78 -32.76 -48.50
CA ASP A 238 -3.64 -32.21 -49.83
C ASP A 238 -2.17 -32.46 -50.26
N ASP A 239 -1.98 -33.30 -51.27
CA ASP A 239 -0.68 -33.74 -51.79
C ASP A 239 -0.34 -32.90 -53.05
N PRO A 240 0.77 -32.13 -53.08
CA PRO A 240 1.11 -31.32 -54.25
C PRO A 240 1.95 -32.11 -55.26
N ALA A 241 1.36 -32.45 -56.42
CA ALA A 241 2.12 -32.93 -57.56
C ALA A 241 2.86 -31.77 -58.27
N LEU A 242 4.18 -31.94 -58.42
CA LEU A 242 5.11 -31.03 -59.11
C LEU A 242 5.04 -31.16 -60.65
N PRO A 243 5.40 -30.13 -61.43
CA PRO A 243 5.33 -30.12 -62.89
C PRO A 243 6.60 -30.72 -63.56
N VAL A 244 6.42 -31.36 -64.72
CA VAL A 244 7.44 -31.59 -65.76
C VAL A 244 6.83 -31.29 -67.12
#